data_AF-A0A2E6Z0W4-F1
#
_entry.id   AF-A0A2E6Z0W4-F1
#
_cell.length_a   1.000
_cell.length_b   1.000
_cell.length_c   1.000
_cell.angle_alpha   90.00
_cell.angle_beta   90.00
_cell.angle_gamma   90.00
#
_symmetry.space_group_name_H-M   'P 1'
#
loop_
_entity.id
_entity.type
_entity.pdbx_description
1 polymer ?
#
loop_
_entity_poly.entity_id
_entity_poly.type
_entity_poly.pdbx_seq_one_letter_code
_entity_poly.pdbx_strand_id
1 'polypeptide(L)' 'MTTKKIYDLKGNTSSDQVNKLISKIPKITDETIFITDQEILIKLIPLEAFKYKLKCQLSGYENNWTITLTPKDK' A
#
# COMPACT_ATOMS: atom_id res chain seq x y z
N MET A 1 -6.66 17.68 -10.79
CA MET A 1 -5.34 17.02 -10.85
C MET A 1 -5.30 15.99 -9.73
N THR A 2 -5.18 14.71 -10.04
CA THR A 2 -5.07 13.65 -9.03
C THR A 2 -3.63 13.64 -8.51
N THR A 3 -3.43 13.91 -7.23
CA THR A 3 -2.08 13.97 -6.65
C THR A 3 -1.61 12.55 -6.35
N LYS A 4 -0.56 12.09 -7.03
CA LYS A 4 0.00 10.75 -6.81
C LYS A 4 1.06 10.78 -5.71
N LYS A 5 0.92 9.92 -4.70
CA LYS A 5 1.92 9.75 -3.62
C LYS A 5 2.61 8.39 -3.76
N ILE A 6 3.93 8.36 -3.66
CA ILE A 6 4.73 7.13 -3.76
C ILE A 6 5.55 6.96 -2.49
N TYR A 7 5.54 5.77 -1.92
CA TYR A 7 6.31 5.38 -0.75
C TYR A 7 7.13 4.14 -1.06
N ASP A 8 8.45 4.28 -1.15
CA ASP A 8 9.35 3.13 -1.17
C ASP A 8 9.66 2.71 0.28
N LEU A 9 9.26 1.50 0.63
CA LEU A 9 9.45 0.91 1.96
C LEU A 9 10.64 -0.04 2.01
N LYS A 10 11.26 -0.37 0.87
CA LYS A 10 12.41 -1.28 0.80
C LYS A 10 13.56 -0.79 1.69
N GLY A 11 14.34 -1.74 2.18
CA GLY A 11 15.47 -1.46 3.08
C GLY A 11 15.07 -1.15 4.54
N ASN A 12 13.78 -1.04 4.87
CA ASN A 12 13.31 -1.07 6.25
C ASN A 12 13.06 -2.51 6.71
N THR A 13 13.04 -2.75 8.02
CA THR A 13 12.68 -4.05 8.58
C THR A 13 11.24 -4.43 8.22
N SER A 14 10.93 -5.74 8.16
CA SER A 14 9.58 -6.22 7.85
C SER A 14 8.51 -5.57 8.73
N SER A 15 8.76 -5.48 10.04
CA SER A 15 7.84 -4.86 11.01
C SER A 15 7.63 -3.37 10.73
N ASP A 16 8.69 -2.63 10.39
CA ASP A 16 8.59 -1.21 10.07
C ASP A 16 7.80 -0.96 8.79
N GLN A 17 7.99 -1.80 7.77
CA GLN A 17 7.22 -1.71 6.53
C GLN A 17 5.74 -1.92 6.79
N VAL A 18 5.37 -2.95 7.58
CA VAL A 18 3.99 -3.20 8.03
C VAL A 18 3.42 -2.00 8.77
N ASN A 19 4.13 -1.49 9.78
CA ASN A 19 3.66 -0.38 10.61
C ASN A 19 3.48 0.91 9.81
N LYS A 20 4.42 1.25 8.93
CA LYS A 20 4.34 2.43 8.04
C LYS A 20 3.16 2.33 7.09
N LEU A 21 2.89 1.15 6.54
CA LEU A 21 1.80 0.95 5.60
C LEU A 21 0.45 1.04 6.33
N ILE A 22 0.26 0.26 7.40
CA ILE A 22 -0.99 0.25 8.19
C ILE A 22 -1.32 1.64 8.74
N SER A 23 -0.34 2.40 9.24
CA SER A 23 -0.57 3.75 9.76
C SER A 23 -0.93 4.79 8.69
N LYS A 24 -0.65 4.50 7.41
CA LYS A 24 -0.96 5.38 6.27
C LYS A 24 -2.31 5.09 5.64
N ILE A 25 -2.75 3.82 5.57
CA ILE A 25 -4.03 3.42 4.94
C ILE A 25 -5.21 4.31 5.36
N PRO A 26 -5.46 4.60 6.66
CA PRO A 26 -6.61 5.39 7.10
C PRO A 26 -6.58 6.84 6.60
N LYS A 27 -5.42 7.34 6.16
CA LYS A 27 -5.16 8.73 5.76
C LYS A 27 -5.10 8.90 4.24
N ILE A 28 -5.37 7.85 3.46
CA ILE A 28 -5.28 7.88 2.00
C ILE A 28 -6.50 8.61 1.43
N THR A 29 -6.26 9.78 0.84
CA THR A 29 -7.27 10.62 0.16
C THR A 29 -7.08 10.70 -1.35
N ASP A 30 -5.94 10.21 -1.85
CA ASP A 30 -5.53 10.25 -3.25
C ASP A 30 -4.83 8.93 -3.61
N GLU A 31 -4.60 8.69 -4.91
CA GLU A 31 -3.82 7.54 -5.37
C GLU A 31 -2.46 7.48 -4.65
N THR A 32 -2.26 6.39 -3.92
CA THR A 32 -1.06 6.15 -3.13
C THR A 32 -0.45 4.81 -3.51
N ILE A 33 0.82 4.81 -3.86
CA ILE A 33 1.58 3.64 -4.24
C ILE A 33 2.60 3.32 -3.15
N PHE A 34 2.62 2.06 -2.73
CA PHE A 34 3.66 1.51 -1.86
C PHE A 34 4.50 0.52 -2.63
N ILE A 35 5.82 0.61 -2.47
CA ILE A 35 6.79 -0.35 -3.01
C ILE A 35 7.40 -1.09 -1.82
N THR A 36 7.42 -2.42 -1.86
CA THR A 36 7.90 -3.27 -0.77
C THR A 36 8.54 -4.54 -1.29
N ASP A 37 9.48 -5.09 -0.52
CA ASP A 37 10.06 -6.43 -0.71
C ASP A 37 9.42 -7.50 0.19
N GLN A 38 8.34 -7.15 0.91
CA GLN A 38 7.71 -8.02 1.91
C GLN A 38 6.44 -8.68 1.37
N GLU A 39 6.50 -9.99 1.10
CA GLU A 39 5.35 -10.75 0.58
C GLU A 39 4.15 -10.75 1.55
N ILE A 40 4.42 -10.72 2.87
CA ILE A 40 3.35 -10.75 3.89
C ILE A 40 2.37 -9.57 3.76
N LEU A 41 2.83 -8.42 3.25
CA LEU A 41 1.99 -7.25 3.05
C LEU A 41 0.92 -7.51 1.99
N ILE A 42 1.21 -8.32 0.98
CA ILE A 42 0.26 -8.64 -0.09
C ILE A 42 -0.97 -9.36 0.46
N LYS A 43 -0.80 -10.15 1.54
CA LYS A 43 -1.90 -10.88 2.18
C LYS A 43 -2.69 -9.99 3.13
N LEU A 44 -2.03 -9.06 3.82
CA LEU A 44 -2.65 -8.20 4.83
C LEU A 44 -3.35 -6.98 4.24
N ILE A 45 -2.73 -6.33 3.25
CA ILE A 45 -3.19 -5.02 2.76
C ILE A 45 -4.56 -5.07 2.08
N PRO A 46 -4.94 -6.09 1.29
CA PRO A 46 -6.28 -6.14 0.71
C PRO A 46 -7.40 -6.08 1.75
N LEU A 47 -7.22 -6.73 2.90
CA LEU A 47 -8.19 -6.72 3.99
C LEU A 47 -8.30 -5.34 4.64
N GLU A 48 -7.17 -4.69 4.91
CA GLU A 48 -7.21 -3.33 5.47
C GLU A 48 -7.74 -2.31 4.47
N ALA A 49 -7.29 -2.36 3.21
CA ALA A 49 -7.79 -1.50 2.15
C ALA A 49 -9.32 -1.62 2.00
N PHE A 50 -9.87 -2.83 2.14
CA PHE A 50 -11.32 -3.06 2.13
C PHE A 50 -12.04 -2.31 3.25
N LYS A 51 -11.52 -2.36 4.50
CA LYS A 51 -12.13 -1.65 5.64
C LYS A 51 -12.25 -0.14 5.41
N TYR A 52 -11.27 0.46 4.75
CA TYR A 52 -11.24 1.89 4.46
C TYR A 52 -11.83 2.26 3.10
N LYS A 53 -12.59 1.36 2.47
CA LYS A 53 -13.21 1.58 1.15
C LYS A 53 -12.20 2.02 0.08
N LEU A 54 -11.01 1.43 0.07
CA LEU A 54 -10.00 1.64 -0.96
C LEU A 54 -10.07 0.53 -2.01
N LYS A 55 -9.84 0.87 -3.28
CA LYS A 55 -9.44 -0.06 -4.34
C LYS A 55 -7.99 -0.41 -4.09
N CYS A 56 -7.68 -1.70 -4.07
CA CYS A 56 -6.33 -2.22 -3.93
C CYS A 56 -5.96 -2.92 -5.24
N GLN A 57 -4.87 -2.48 -5.87
CA GLN A 57 -4.26 -3.16 -7.01
C GLN A 57 -2.86 -3.60 -6.62
N LEU A 58 -2.56 -4.86 -6.87
CA LEU A 58 -1.30 -5.50 -6.55
C LEU A 58 -0.60 -5.89 -7.84
N SER A 59 0.69 -5.58 -7.94
CA SER A 59 1.55 -6.07 -9.01
C SER A 59 2.93 -6.39 -8.44
N GLY A 60 3.61 -7.42 -8.95
CA GLY A 60 4.95 -7.73 -8.49
C GLY A 60 5.78 -8.53 -9.49
N TYR A 61 7.09 -8.45 -9.32
CA TYR A 61 8.12 -9.17 -10.07
C TYR A 61 9.34 -9.40 -9.17
N GLU A 62 9.88 -10.62 -9.15
CA GLU A 62 11.12 -10.99 -8.40
C GLU A 62 11.21 -10.36 -7.00
N ASN A 63 10.25 -10.70 -6.12
CA ASN A 63 10.15 -10.22 -4.74
C ASN A 63 9.98 -8.70 -4.58
N ASN A 64 9.79 -7.95 -5.65
CA ASN A 64 9.42 -6.53 -5.60
C ASN A 64 7.92 -6.39 -5.84
N TRP A 65 7.24 -5.79 -4.88
CA TRP A 65 5.79 -5.65 -4.88
C TRP A 65 5.40 -4.18 -4.90
N THR A 66 4.42 -3.88 -5.74
CA THR A 66 3.78 -2.58 -5.82
C THR A 66 2.32 -2.74 -5.39
N ILE A 67 1.93 -1.92 -4.42
CA ILE A 67 0.58 -1.90 -3.87
C ILE A 67 0.01 -0.51 -4.14
N THR A 68 -0.94 -0.44 -5.07
CA THR A 68 -1.62 0.81 -5.42
C THR A 68 -2.97 0.86 -4.70
N LEU A 69 -3.13 1.86 -3.84
CA LEU A 69 -4.36 2.12 -3.10
C LEU A 69 -5.00 3.40 -3.60
N THR A 70 -6.28 3.31 -3.98
CA THR A 70 -7.06 4.44 -4.47
C THR A 70 -8.40 4.48 -3.74
N PRO A 71 -8.90 5.64 -3.28
CA PRO A 71 -10.26 5.73 -2.74
C PRO A 71 -11.29 5.14 -3.72
N LYS A 72 -12.24 4.30 -3.25
CA LYS A 72 -13.23 3.67 -4.15
C LYS A 72 -14.07 4.71 -4.87
N ASP A 73 -14.36 5.83 -4.21
CA ASP A 73 -15.05 7.00 -4.75
C ASP A 73 -14.63 8.27 -3.97
N LYS A 74 -14.59 9.39 -4.69
CA LYS A 74 -14.97 10.71 -4.16
C LYS A 74 -16.39 10.95 -4.61
#